data_AF-A0A1A7XFB6-F1
#
_entry.id   AF-A0A1A7XFB6-F1
#
_cell.length_a   1.000
_cell.length_b   1.000
_cell.length_c   1.000
_cell.angle_alpha   90.00
_cell.angle_beta   90.00
_cell.angle_gamma   90.00
#
_symmetry.space_group_name_H-M   'P 1'
#
loop_
_entity.id
_entity.type
_entity.pdbx_description
1 polymer ?
#
loop_
_entity_poly.entity_id
_entity_poly.type
_entity_poly.pdbx_seq_one_letter_code
_entity_poly.pdbx_strand_id
1 'polypeptide(L)'
;MGNVAVGGLEHEPTEGREARNSVGAASTMSDPTLTLQKKQPAPPKLPMPPEEELEERFKAVLNTMNLPPDKLTLLSQYDNDKKWELVCDQERFQVKSPPSTYLSKIKSFYQDQGGVSRRLKKRIQDATQVLKALEISLRTNHIGWAQEFLDEQNKGLDVLVEYLSHAQSDSSFDVESVENGGTLPERQKPAERSMEDLTKSSSSGHTHGVTRAARALTVRIGATLSHRMHKKSHLSYQRDDIHVCIMCLRAIMNYQSGFNLVMNHPRCVNEITLSLNSRNPRTKALVLELLAAVCLVRGGHDIILSAFDNFKEVSKERNRFEKLMEYFINDDNNIDFMVACMQFINIVVHSVENMNFRVHLQYEFTHLGLDKYLESVKQTESEKLQVQIQAYLDNVLDVGALLEDAENRGGVLEHVEDLQNVNVQLSAQLQEIEQQTTERTAELETQLMQATKETELLKESLRESCSQVSVLQQRERERELDREREKDRECRRTSISQSPSELDQKIQELQDKGLIRVGRNASGALDIQVVPVKVIEYVQSPTPSTQPSTDTSSPTLHSSPPPASAPGGPPPPPPPP
;
A
#
# COMPACT_ATOMS: atom_id res chain seq x y z
N MET A 1 -16.60 -4.72 2.22
CA MET A 1 -15.41 -5.49 2.67
C MET A 1 -14.48 -4.50 3.36
N GLY A 2 -13.84 -4.78 4.49
CA GLY A 2 -14.01 -5.94 5.37
C GLY A 2 -12.71 -6.35 6.07
N ASN A 3 -12.48 -5.86 7.29
CA ASN A 3 -11.86 -6.61 8.39
C ASN A 3 -11.96 -5.84 9.71
N VAL A 4 -12.12 -6.56 10.81
CA VAL A 4 -12.16 -6.04 12.18
C VAL A 4 -11.10 -6.78 12.99
N ALA A 5 -10.22 -6.05 13.68
CA ALA A 5 -9.27 -6.62 14.61
C ALA A 5 -9.78 -6.43 16.04
N VAL A 6 -9.92 -7.52 16.79
CA VAL A 6 -10.40 -7.54 18.18
C VAL A 6 -9.19 -7.57 19.12
N GLY A 7 -9.16 -6.67 20.11
CA GLY A 7 -8.23 -6.70 21.24
C GLY A 7 -9.02 -6.81 22.55
N GLY A 8 -8.74 -7.84 23.35
CA GLY A 8 -9.48 -8.15 24.57
C GLY A 8 -8.99 -7.39 25.81
N LEU A 9 -9.82 -7.39 26.86
CA LEU A 9 -9.43 -6.98 28.22
C LEU A 9 -8.72 -8.14 28.93
N GLU A 10 -7.66 -7.82 29.68
CA GLU A 10 -7.28 -8.54 30.90
C GLU A 10 -7.03 -7.55 32.04
N HIS A 11 -7.08 -8.04 33.26
CA HIS A 11 -7.30 -7.24 34.48
C HIS A 11 -6.52 -7.87 35.63
N GLU A 12 -5.69 -7.12 36.36
CA GLU A 12 -5.24 -7.40 37.75
C GLU A 12 -4.46 -6.17 38.31
N PRO A 13 -4.45 -5.93 39.63
CA PRO A 13 -3.82 -4.76 40.24
C PRO A 13 -2.41 -5.06 40.82
N THR A 14 -1.70 -4.03 41.26
CA THR A 14 -0.52 -4.18 42.15
C THR A 14 -0.51 -3.12 43.25
N GLU A 15 -0.17 -3.54 44.47
CA GLU A 15 -0.14 -2.68 45.65
C GLU A 15 1.20 -1.94 45.84
N GLY A 16 1.10 -0.68 46.29
CA GLY A 16 1.89 -0.14 47.40
C GLY A 16 3.42 -0.14 47.34
N ARG A 17 4.01 1.07 47.24
CA ARG A 17 5.06 1.44 48.20
C ARG A 17 5.16 2.94 48.47
N GLU A 18 5.30 3.29 49.74
CA GLU A 18 5.62 4.65 50.17
C GLU A 18 7.08 5.02 49.85
N ALA A 19 7.32 6.28 49.51
CA ALA A 19 8.65 6.90 49.59
C ALA A 19 8.51 8.34 50.12
N ARG A 20 8.88 8.55 51.39
CA ARG A 20 8.98 9.89 51.98
C ARG A 20 10.24 10.59 51.50
N ASN A 21 10.15 11.88 51.18
CA ASN A 21 11.20 12.84 51.52
C ASN A 21 10.60 14.25 51.65
N SER A 22 11.29 15.13 52.39
CA SER A 22 10.79 16.44 52.81
C SER A 22 11.95 17.42 53.06
N VAL A 23 11.60 18.66 53.40
CA VAL A 23 12.47 19.81 53.75
C VAL A 23 13.11 20.54 52.56
N GLY A 24 12.91 21.86 52.51
CA GLY A 24 13.52 22.78 51.55
C GLY A 24 12.71 24.07 51.37
N ALA A 25 12.82 25.03 52.30
CA ALA A 25 11.99 26.24 52.31
C ALA A 25 12.81 27.53 52.47
N ALA A 26 12.50 28.57 51.67
CA ALA A 26 12.65 29.99 52.02
C ALA A 26 12.04 30.93 50.94
N SER A 27 11.29 31.95 51.37
CA SER A 27 11.36 33.39 50.99
C SER A 27 11.49 33.83 49.51
N THR A 28 10.82 34.90 49.01
CA THR A 28 9.96 35.94 49.64
C THR A 28 9.25 36.80 48.56
N MET A 29 8.13 37.45 48.92
CA MET A 29 7.66 38.82 48.55
C MET A 29 6.20 38.96 48.03
N SER A 30 5.62 40.12 48.38
CA SER A 30 4.41 40.77 47.83
C SER A 30 3.03 40.07 47.95
N ASP A 31 2.32 40.41 49.03
CA ASP A 31 0.86 40.64 49.05
C ASP A 31 0.59 42.08 48.48
N PRO A 32 -0.63 42.49 48.04
CA PRO A 32 -1.80 42.54 48.92
C PRO A 32 -3.15 42.11 48.31
N THR A 33 -3.85 41.23 49.03
CA THR A 33 -5.28 41.33 49.37
C THR A 33 -6.26 41.39 48.19
N LEU A 34 -6.66 40.22 47.68
CA LEU A 34 -7.96 40.10 46.99
C LEU A 34 -9.10 40.01 48.02
N THR A 35 -10.13 40.82 47.80
CA THR A 35 -11.33 40.86 48.65
C THR A 35 -12.11 39.55 48.60
N LEU A 36 -12.71 39.19 49.74
CA LEU A 36 -13.68 38.09 49.85
C LEU A 36 -14.90 38.32 48.94
N GLN A 37 -14.82 37.85 47.70
CA GLN A 37 -16.02 37.71 46.86
C GLN A 37 -16.87 36.56 47.41
N LYS A 38 -17.98 36.96 48.04
CA LYS A 38 -18.99 36.12 48.66
C LYS A 38 -19.45 35.03 47.69
N LYS A 39 -19.05 33.78 47.95
CA LYS A 39 -19.46 32.58 47.20
C LYS A 39 -20.97 32.61 46.98
N GLN A 40 -21.41 32.71 45.72
CA GLN A 40 -22.83 32.60 45.40
C GLN A 40 -23.33 31.22 45.84
N PRO A 41 -24.56 31.12 46.39
CA PRO A 41 -25.14 29.82 46.68
C PRO A 41 -25.31 29.05 45.36
N ALA A 42 -25.11 27.73 45.40
CA ALA A 42 -25.49 26.90 44.27
C ALA A 42 -27.00 27.11 44.00
N PRO A 43 -27.42 27.36 42.74
CA PRO A 43 -28.83 27.48 42.42
C PRO A 43 -29.56 26.17 42.78
N PRO A 44 -30.86 26.22 43.12
CA PRO A 44 -31.60 25.02 43.47
C PRO A 44 -31.51 23.99 42.33
N LYS A 45 -31.24 22.73 42.69
CA LYS A 45 -31.41 21.62 41.77
C LYS A 45 -32.90 21.57 41.40
N LEU A 46 -33.20 21.82 40.13
CA LEU A 46 -34.52 21.50 39.60
C LEU A 46 -34.73 19.99 39.73
N PRO A 47 -35.89 19.51 40.21
CA PRO A 47 -36.17 18.09 40.27
C PRO A 47 -36.10 17.51 38.86
N MET A 48 -35.49 16.34 38.72
CA MET A 48 -35.41 15.65 37.43
C MET A 48 -36.84 15.33 36.96
N PRO A 49 -37.22 15.70 35.71
CA PRO A 49 -38.55 15.41 35.18
C PRO A 49 -38.72 13.89 34.91
N PRO A 50 -39.94 13.43 34.57
CA PRO A 50 -40.17 12.06 34.13
C PRO A 50 -39.24 11.67 32.97
N GLU A 51 -38.87 10.39 32.89
CA GLU A 51 -37.88 9.87 31.93
C GLU A 51 -38.22 10.18 30.46
N GLU A 52 -39.51 10.19 30.11
CA GLU A 52 -40.02 10.56 28.79
C GLU A 52 -39.75 12.05 28.46
N GLU A 53 -40.10 12.96 29.37
CA GLU A 53 -39.83 14.41 29.21
C GLU A 53 -38.33 14.73 29.24
N LEU A 54 -37.56 14.03 30.09
CA LEU A 54 -36.11 14.15 30.14
C LEU A 54 -35.47 13.80 28.79
N GLU A 55 -35.89 12.69 28.20
CA GLU A 55 -35.37 12.20 26.93
C GLU A 55 -35.79 13.11 25.75
N GLU A 56 -37.00 13.69 25.77
CA GLU A 56 -37.40 14.73 24.80
C GLU A 56 -36.55 16.00 24.93
N ARG A 57 -36.38 16.55 26.14
CA ARG A 57 -35.52 17.72 26.39
C ARG A 57 -34.08 17.45 25.98
N PHE A 58 -33.54 16.28 26.31
CA PHE A 58 -32.19 15.87 25.95
C PHE A 58 -31.99 15.76 24.43
N LYS A 59 -32.95 15.16 23.70
CA LYS A 59 -32.96 15.15 22.22
C LYS A 59 -33.00 16.56 21.63
N ALA A 60 -33.83 17.46 22.18
CA ALA A 60 -33.87 18.85 21.75
C ALA A 60 -32.50 19.54 21.93
N VAL A 61 -31.84 19.34 23.08
CA VAL A 61 -30.48 19.84 23.33
C VAL A 61 -29.47 19.30 22.31
N LEU A 62 -29.40 17.97 22.10
CA LEU A 62 -28.47 17.36 21.14
C LEU A 62 -28.68 17.88 19.71
N ASN A 63 -29.94 18.05 19.27
CA ASN A 63 -30.27 18.61 17.96
C ASN A 63 -29.73 20.04 17.78
N THR A 64 -29.62 20.82 18.86
CA THR A 64 -29.03 22.18 18.80
C THR A 64 -27.50 22.22 18.76
N MET A 65 -26.81 21.09 18.96
CA MET A 65 -25.34 21.02 19.09
C MET A 65 -24.59 20.66 17.80
N ASN A 66 -25.28 20.37 16.68
CA ASN A 66 -24.67 20.03 15.38
C ASN A 66 -23.60 18.92 15.47
N LEU A 67 -23.95 17.83 16.15
CA LEU A 67 -23.04 16.71 16.43
C LEU A 67 -23.05 15.64 15.31
N PRO A 68 -21.91 15.00 15.00
CA PRO A 68 -21.87 13.83 14.12
C PRO A 68 -22.73 12.67 14.65
N PRO A 69 -23.30 11.81 13.78
CA PRO A 69 -24.17 10.70 14.17
C PRO A 69 -23.56 9.77 15.23
N ASP A 70 -22.27 9.46 15.13
CA ASP A 70 -21.56 8.60 16.09
C ASP A 70 -21.52 9.21 17.50
N LYS A 71 -21.37 10.55 17.58
CA LYS A 71 -21.35 11.28 18.85
C LYS A 71 -22.74 11.43 19.45
N LEU A 72 -23.76 11.64 18.62
CA LEU A 72 -25.16 11.62 19.04
C LEU A 72 -25.54 10.23 19.58
N THR A 73 -25.10 9.16 18.91
CA THR A 73 -25.33 7.76 19.33
C THR A 73 -24.57 7.39 20.61
N LEU A 74 -23.40 7.98 20.85
CA LEU A 74 -22.65 7.80 22.10
C LEU A 74 -23.33 8.53 23.27
N LEU A 75 -23.83 9.75 23.05
CA LEU A 75 -24.48 10.55 24.09
C LEU A 75 -25.90 10.03 24.45
N SER A 76 -26.63 9.42 23.51
CA SER A 76 -27.95 8.83 23.80
C SER A 76 -27.90 7.67 24.81
N GLN A 77 -26.74 7.03 24.94
CA GLN A 77 -26.46 5.94 25.89
C GLN A 77 -26.15 6.42 27.33
N TYR A 78 -26.16 7.73 27.58
CA TYR A 78 -25.90 8.26 28.92
C TYR A 78 -27.03 7.92 29.92
N ASP A 79 -26.63 7.73 31.17
CA ASP A 79 -27.51 7.64 32.33
C ASP A 79 -28.27 8.94 32.60
N ASN A 80 -29.49 8.81 33.14
CA ASN A 80 -30.45 9.91 33.26
C ASN A 80 -29.94 11.10 34.09
N ASP A 81 -29.12 10.85 35.12
CA ASP A 81 -28.46 11.92 35.89
C ASP A 81 -27.55 12.79 34.99
N LYS A 82 -26.73 12.20 34.10
CA LYS A 82 -25.88 12.94 33.16
C LYS A 82 -26.69 13.61 32.05
N LYS A 83 -27.78 12.98 31.59
CA LYS A 83 -28.72 13.60 30.63
C LYS A 83 -29.33 14.87 31.24
N TRP A 84 -29.74 14.81 32.51
CA TRP A 84 -30.33 15.96 33.20
C TRP A 84 -29.30 17.05 33.53
N GLU A 85 -28.06 16.68 33.86
CA GLU A 85 -26.94 17.61 34.01
C GLU A 85 -26.70 18.40 32.71
N LEU A 86 -26.62 17.73 31.55
CA LEU A 86 -26.42 18.40 30.26
C LEU A 86 -27.59 19.33 29.88
N VAL A 87 -28.83 18.92 30.15
CA VAL A 87 -30.02 19.78 29.93
C VAL A 87 -29.98 21.00 30.86
N CYS A 88 -29.66 20.82 32.14
CA CYS A 88 -29.51 21.91 33.09
C CYS A 88 -28.42 22.92 32.68
N ASP A 89 -27.28 22.44 32.17
CA ASP A 89 -26.18 23.32 31.76
C ASP A 89 -26.49 24.04 30.43
N GLN A 90 -27.20 23.42 29.50
CA GLN A 90 -27.68 24.09 28.30
C GLN A 90 -28.76 25.15 28.63
N GLU A 91 -29.69 24.89 29.55
CA GLU A 91 -30.66 25.89 30.03
C GLU A 91 -30.00 27.06 30.79
N ARG A 92 -28.80 26.85 31.36
CA ARG A 92 -27.99 27.90 32.00
C ARG A 92 -27.16 28.71 31.00
N PHE A 93 -26.87 28.18 29.81
CA PHE A 93 -26.03 28.85 28.83
C PHE A 93 -26.76 30.03 28.18
N GLN A 94 -26.19 31.22 28.29
CA GLN A 94 -26.74 32.44 27.68
C GLN A 94 -25.80 33.00 26.62
N VAL A 95 -26.34 33.17 25.41
CA VAL A 95 -25.65 33.78 24.28
C VAL A 95 -25.26 35.24 24.60
N LYS A 96 -23.98 35.56 24.44
CA LYS A 96 -23.40 36.85 24.83
C LYS A 96 -23.88 38.04 23.99
N SER A 97 -24.22 37.84 22.72
CA SER A 97 -24.71 38.88 21.79
C SER A 97 -25.38 38.24 20.56
N PRO A 98 -26.45 38.84 20.00
CA PRO A 98 -27.10 38.34 18.79
C PRO A 98 -26.27 38.64 17.52
N PRO A 99 -26.44 37.88 16.42
CA PRO A 99 -25.77 38.07 15.13
C PRO A 99 -25.73 39.52 14.64
N SER A 100 -26.89 40.20 14.66
CA SER A 100 -27.06 41.60 14.24
C SER A 100 -26.10 42.59 14.91
N THR A 101 -25.66 42.32 16.15
CA THR A 101 -24.68 43.15 16.89
C THR A 101 -23.26 43.02 16.35
N TYR A 102 -22.89 41.86 15.80
CA TYR A 102 -21.62 41.67 15.11
C TYR A 102 -21.66 42.27 13.71
N LEU A 103 -22.74 41.99 12.97
CA LEU A 103 -22.92 42.44 11.59
C LEU A 103 -22.93 43.96 11.46
N SER A 104 -23.59 44.67 12.40
CA SER A 104 -23.59 46.14 12.43
C SER A 104 -22.19 46.72 12.63
N LYS A 105 -21.35 46.07 13.46
CA LYS A 105 -19.95 46.50 13.67
C LYS A 105 -19.08 46.20 12.46
N ILE A 106 -19.24 45.03 11.84
CA ILE A 106 -18.48 44.64 10.65
C ILE A 106 -18.78 45.61 9.49
N LYS A 107 -20.06 45.93 9.25
CA LYS A 107 -20.51 46.97 8.29
C LYS A 107 -19.82 48.33 8.52
N SER A 108 -19.75 48.80 9.76
CA SER A 108 -19.10 50.08 10.09
C SER A 108 -17.61 50.15 9.74
N PHE A 109 -16.89 49.02 9.63
CA PHE A 109 -15.46 49.05 9.29
C PHE A 109 -15.17 49.37 7.82
N TYR A 110 -16.11 49.10 6.90
CA TYR A 110 -15.92 49.33 5.45
C TYR A 110 -16.85 50.39 4.84
N GLN A 111 -18.01 50.62 5.45
CA GLN A 111 -18.99 51.62 4.98
C GLN A 111 -18.62 53.05 5.43
N ASP A 112 -18.12 53.23 6.65
CA ASP A 112 -17.70 54.55 7.17
C ASP A 112 -16.30 54.95 6.65
N GLN A 113 -16.24 55.38 5.38
CA GLN A 113 -15.01 55.90 4.77
C GLN A 113 -14.77 57.39 5.05
N GLY A 114 -15.71 58.07 5.73
CA GLY A 114 -15.69 59.50 6.04
C GLY A 114 -14.69 59.96 7.12
N GLY A 115 -13.46 59.44 7.17
CA GLY A 115 -12.50 59.90 8.18
C GLY A 115 -11.10 59.27 8.22
N VAL A 116 -10.14 59.89 7.51
CA VAL A 116 -8.70 59.91 7.83
C VAL A 116 -7.99 58.54 7.98
N SER A 117 -7.28 58.12 6.91
CA SER A 117 -6.38 56.94 6.82
C SER A 117 -5.42 56.70 8.02
N ARG A 118 -5.07 57.74 8.80
CA ARG A 118 -4.14 57.71 9.95
C ARG A 118 -4.54 56.79 11.13
N ARG A 119 -5.60 55.97 11.01
CA ARG A 119 -6.02 54.98 12.02
C ARG A 119 -6.18 53.54 11.51
N LEU A 120 -5.73 53.22 10.28
CA LEU A 120 -5.87 51.87 9.69
C LEU A 120 -5.47 50.74 10.65
N LYS A 121 -4.30 50.79 11.29
CA LYS A 121 -3.87 49.77 12.28
C LYS A 121 -4.89 49.54 13.40
N LYS A 122 -5.53 50.62 13.90
CA LYS A 122 -6.55 50.48 14.94
C LYS A 122 -7.85 49.89 14.36
N ARG A 123 -8.30 50.31 13.18
CA ARG A 123 -9.45 49.70 12.49
C ARG A 123 -9.25 48.18 12.34
N ILE A 124 -8.07 47.75 11.88
CA ILE A 124 -7.69 46.33 11.74
C ILE A 124 -7.71 45.61 13.09
N GLN A 125 -7.15 46.21 14.15
CA GLN A 125 -7.13 45.61 15.49
C GLN A 125 -8.54 45.48 16.08
N ASP A 126 -9.35 46.53 16.01
CA ASP A 126 -10.73 46.55 16.50
C ASP A 126 -11.59 45.54 15.71
N ALA A 127 -11.42 45.46 14.38
CA ALA A 127 -12.11 44.49 13.52
C ALA A 127 -11.68 43.04 13.80
N THR A 128 -10.37 42.78 13.92
CA THR A 128 -9.83 41.49 14.37
C THR A 128 -10.47 41.06 15.69
N GLN A 129 -10.69 41.98 16.64
CA GLN A 129 -11.30 41.64 17.92
C GLN A 129 -12.82 41.35 17.82
N VAL A 130 -13.55 42.05 16.95
CA VAL A 130 -14.96 41.73 16.66
C VAL A 130 -15.07 40.38 15.93
N LEU A 131 -14.21 40.12 14.94
CA LEU A 131 -14.17 38.87 14.20
C LEU A 131 -13.75 37.68 15.08
N LYS A 132 -12.80 37.85 16.02
CA LYS A 132 -12.44 36.78 16.98
C LYS A 132 -13.61 36.44 17.92
N ALA A 133 -14.44 37.42 18.29
CA ALA A 133 -15.65 37.16 19.08
C ALA A 133 -16.79 36.53 18.24
N LEU A 134 -16.86 36.85 16.94
CA LEU A 134 -17.79 36.22 15.98
C LEU A 134 -17.40 34.76 15.68
N GLU A 135 -16.11 34.47 15.44
CA GLU A 135 -15.58 33.13 15.21
C GLU A 135 -15.95 32.18 16.34
N ILE A 136 -15.75 32.62 17.60
CA ILE A 136 -16.16 31.87 18.78
C ILE A 136 -17.68 31.67 18.79
N SER A 137 -18.46 32.72 18.53
CA SER A 137 -19.93 32.65 18.51
C SER A 137 -20.47 31.67 17.46
N LEU A 138 -19.90 31.67 16.24
CA LEU A 138 -20.25 30.74 15.17
C LEU A 138 -19.88 29.29 15.49
N ARG A 139 -18.80 29.06 16.25
CA ARG A 139 -18.26 27.72 16.55
C ARG A 139 -18.76 27.12 17.86
N THR A 140 -19.20 27.92 18.84
CA THR A 140 -19.55 27.42 20.20
C THR A 140 -20.93 27.78 20.71
N ASN A 141 -21.74 28.55 19.98
CA ASN A 141 -23.16 28.72 20.32
C ASN A 141 -23.98 27.54 19.75
N HIS A 142 -25.24 27.44 20.17
CA HIS A 142 -26.22 26.54 19.55
C HIS A 142 -26.38 26.82 18.04
N ILE A 143 -26.67 25.79 17.25
CA ILE A 143 -26.72 25.89 15.78
C ILE A 143 -27.76 26.92 15.28
N GLY A 144 -28.84 27.13 16.04
CA GLY A 144 -29.82 28.19 15.78
C GLY A 144 -29.22 29.60 15.70
N TRP A 145 -28.10 29.86 16.38
CA TRP A 145 -27.38 31.14 16.30
C TRP A 145 -26.69 31.31 14.93
N ALA A 146 -26.12 30.22 14.39
CA ALA A 146 -25.55 30.21 13.05
C ALA A 146 -26.64 30.27 11.97
N GLN A 147 -27.82 29.68 12.22
CA GLN A 147 -29.00 29.82 11.36
C GLN A 147 -29.49 31.26 11.30
N GLU A 148 -29.68 31.93 12.45
CA GLU A 148 -30.01 33.37 12.53
C GLU A 148 -28.94 34.24 11.84
N PHE A 149 -27.65 33.94 12.03
CA PHE A 149 -26.57 34.66 11.34
C PHE A 149 -26.65 34.54 9.81
N LEU A 150 -27.09 33.40 9.29
CA LEU A 150 -27.13 33.08 7.85
C LEU A 150 -28.50 33.35 7.18
N ASP A 151 -29.50 33.84 7.93
CA ASP A 151 -30.86 34.06 7.40
C ASP A 151 -30.97 35.26 6.43
N GLU A 152 -32.12 35.37 5.77
CA GLU A 152 -32.40 36.44 4.79
C GLU A 152 -32.48 37.85 5.40
N GLN A 153 -32.64 37.97 6.72
CA GLN A 153 -32.76 39.24 7.43
C GLN A 153 -31.37 39.79 7.83
N ASN A 154 -30.50 38.92 8.32
CA ASN A 154 -29.14 39.24 8.76
C ASN A 154 -28.14 39.24 7.59
N LYS A 155 -28.26 38.26 6.69
CA LYS A 155 -27.37 38.02 5.54
C LYS A 155 -25.88 38.00 5.91
N GLY A 156 -25.55 37.31 7.00
CA GLY A 156 -24.21 37.39 7.60
C GLY A 156 -23.09 36.86 6.72
N LEU A 157 -23.38 35.95 5.78
CA LEU A 157 -22.42 35.49 4.78
C LEU A 157 -22.02 36.63 3.83
N ASP A 158 -22.99 37.30 3.20
CA ASP A 158 -22.77 38.44 2.29
C ASP A 158 -21.86 39.50 2.94
N VAL A 159 -22.11 39.80 4.22
CA VAL A 159 -21.38 40.81 5.01
C VAL A 159 -19.95 40.37 5.32
N LEU A 160 -19.71 39.08 5.59
CA LEU A 160 -18.35 38.56 5.77
C LEU A 160 -17.57 38.56 4.46
N VAL A 161 -18.21 38.18 3.34
CA VAL A 161 -17.57 38.16 2.02
C VAL A 161 -17.28 39.59 1.52
N GLU A 162 -18.20 40.54 1.74
CA GLU A 162 -17.98 41.95 1.43
C GLU A 162 -16.85 42.57 2.28
N TYR A 163 -16.79 42.25 3.58
CA TYR A 163 -15.69 42.65 4.44
C TYR A 163 -14.35 42.05 3.99
N LEU A 164 -14.33 40.76 3.63
CA LEU A 164 -13.15 40.04 3.16
C LEU A 164 -12.60 40.67 1.87
N SER A 165 -13.48 40.92 0.89
CA SER A 165 -13.19 41.59 -0.38
C SER A 165 -12.57 42.97 -0.15
N HIS A 166 -13.18 43.80 0.70
CA HIS A 166 -12.60 45.08 1.08
C HIS A 166 -11.23 44.93 1.75
N ALA A 167 -11.10 44.01 2.72
CA ALA A 167 -9.85 43.79 3.44
C ALA A 167 -8.69 43.32 2.55
N GLN A 168 -8.98 42.56 1.49
CA GLN A 168 -8.00 42.18 0.48
C GLN A 168 -7.66 43.34 -0.47
N SER A 169 -8.65 44.10 -0.93
CA SER A 169 -8.42 45.26 -1.81
C SER A 169 -7.47 46.30 -1.18
N ASP A 170 -7.65 46.61 0.11
CA ASP A 170 -6.75 47.44 0.92
C ASP A 170 -5.29 46.93 0.96
N SER A 171 -5.05 45.63 0.74
CA SER A 171 -3.71 45.03 0.74
C SER A 171 -3.01 45.02 -0.63
N SER A 172 -3.76 45.16 -1.72
CA SER A 172 -3.21 45.17 -3.09
C SER A 172 -2.36 46.42 -3.37
N PHE A 173 -2.78 47.57 -2.84
CA PHE A 173 -2.08 48.86 -2.98
C PHE A 173 -0.65 48.89 -2.40
N ASP A 174 -0.29 47.97 -1.49
CA ASP A 174 1.06 47.85 -0.91
C ASP A 174 2.07 47.20 -1.88
N VAL A 175 1.59 46.51 -2.94
CA VAL A 175 2.44 45.77 -3.89
C VAL A 175 2.90 46.66 -5.06
N GLU A 176 1.99 47.41 -5.69
CA GLU A 176 2.35 48.27 -6.85
C GLU A 176 3.12 49.55 -6.44
N SER A 177 3.15 49.89 -5.15
CA SER A 177 3.76 51.14 -4.63
C SER A 177 5.30 51.14 -4.57
N VAL A 178 5.98 50.03 -4.90
CA VAL A 178 7.46 49.91 -4.75
C VAL A 178 8.23 50.07 -6.06
N GLU A 179 7.64 49.73 -7.22
CA GLU A 179 8.36 49.78 -8.51
C GLU A 179 8.14 51.07 -9.32
N ASN A 180 7.09 51.85 -9.05
CA ASN A 180 6.73 52.98 -9.92
C ASN A 180 7.40 54.31 -9.54
N GLY A 181 8.74 54.35 -9.58
CA GLY A 181 9.54 55.58 -9.59
C GLY A 181 9.46 56.34 -10.92
N GLY A 182 8.26 56.43 -11.51
CA GLY A 182 8.03 56.88 -12.88
C GLY A 182 8.21 58.39 -13.11
N THR A 183 8.93 58.75 -14.17
CA THR A 183 9.19 60.14 -14.57
C THR A 183 8.02 60.77 -15.35
N LEU A 184 7.95 62.10 -15.31
CA LEU A 184 7.00 62.91 -16.09
C LEU A 184 7.20 62.72 -17.61
N PRO A 185 6.13 62.50 -18.40
CA PRO A 185 6.24 62.37 -19.86
C PRO A 185 5.99 63.69 -20.59
N GLU A 186 7.05 64.35 -21.10
CA GLU A 186 6.91 65.53 -21.97
C GLU A 186 7.47 65.31 -23.40
N ARG A 187 6.58 64.78 -24.24
CA ARG A 187 6.26 65.22 -25.61
C ARG A 187 7.39 65.73 -26.54
N GLN A 188 7.70 64.91 -27.55
CA GLN A 188 8.11 65.26 -28.93
C GLN A 188 9.35 66.16 -29.15
N LYS A 189 10.45 65.54 -29.63
CA LYS A 189 11.40 66.21 -30.55
C LYS A 189 10.87 66.19 -32.00
N PRO A 190 11.29 67.15 -32.83
CA PRO A 190 12.15 66.80 -33.97
C PRO A 190 13.56 67.42 -33.85
N ALA A 191 14.41 67.20 -34.86
CA ALA A 191 15.84 67.51 -34.81
C ALA A 191 16.20 68.86 -35.46
N GLU A 192 17.35 69.43 -35.07
CA GLU A 192 18.48 69.69 -35.99
C GLU A 192 19.78 70.08 -35.24
N ARG A 193 20.92 69.95 -35.95
CA ARG A 193 22.18 70.76 -36.04
C ARG A 193 22.54 71.78 -34.91
N SER A 194 23.81 72.11 -34.61
CA SER A 194 25.15 71.57 -34.94
C SER A 194 26.25 72.36 -34.17
N MET A 195 27.40 71.73 -33.87
CA MET A 195 28.76 72.30 -33.65
C MET A 195 29.06 73.44 -32.63
N GLU A 196 30.12 73.18 -31.84
CA GLU A 196 31.27 74.08 -31.49
C GLU A 196 31.05 75.44 -30.78
N ASP A 197 31.87 75.96 -29.87
CA ASP A 197 33.02 75.57 -29.02
C ASP A 197 33.52 76.89 -28.32
N LEU A 198 34.48 76.81 -27.40
CA LEU A 198 35.47 77.85 -27.01
C LEU A 198 35.05 79.21 -26.38
N THR A 199 35.53 79.38 -25.13
CA THR A 199 36.43 80.47 -24.63
C THR A 199 36.01 81.55 -23.62
N LYS A 200 36.97 81.79 -22.70
CA LYS A 200 37.44 83.06 -22.11
C LYS A 200 36.63 83.78 -21.01
N SER A 201 36.95 83.39 -19.77
CA SER A 201 37.69 84.21 -18.77
C SER A 201 37.33 85.71 -18.54
N SER A 202 37.06 86.08 -17.28
CA SER A 202 37.96 86.94 -16.44
C SER A 202 37.25 87.73 -15.31
N SER A 203 37.64 87.43 -14.07
CA SER A 203 37.88 88.34 -12.92
C SER A 203 36.77 89.23 -12.28
N SER A 204 37.00 89.46 -10.97
CA SER A 204 36.29 90.37 -10.03
C SER A 204 34.89 89.94 -9.51
N GLY A 205 34.53 90.15 -8.24
CA GLY A 205 35.29 90.77 -7.13
C GLY A 205 34.73 90.48 -5.72
N HIS A 206 35.50 90.90 -4.71
CA HIS A 206 35.33 90.71 -3.25
C HIS A 206 33.93 90.92 -2.65
N THR A 207 33.60 90.16 -1.58
CA THR A 207 33.56 90.68 -0.19
C THR A 207 33.45 89.55 0.86
N HIS A 208 33.74 89.85 2.13
CA HIS A 208 33.83 88.87 3.24
C HIS A 208 32.52 88.73 4.03
N GLY A 209 32.27 87.54 4.62
CA GLY A 209 31.19 87.37 5.61
C GLY A 209 31.22 86.05 6.41
N VAL A 210 31.23 86.19 7.75
CA VAL A 210 30.56 85.31 8.75
C VAL A 210 31.08 83.87 8.97
N THR A 211 32.00 83.77 9.95
CA THR A 211 32.16 82.70 10.98
C THR A 211 32.73 81.31 10.65
N ARG A 212 33.57 80.84 11.59
CA ARG A 212 34.36 79.58 11.57
C ARG A 212 33.58 78.34 12.06
N ALA A 213 32.24 78.39 12.13
CA ALA A 213 31.40 77.36 12.74
C ALA A 213 30.83 76.32 11.75
N ALA A 214 30.80 76.62 10.45
CA ALA A 214 30.09 75.83 9.44
C ALA A 214 30.84 74.58 8.91
N ARG A 215 31.94 74.14 9.55
CA ARG A 215 32.77 73.00 9.09
C ARG A 215 32.90 71.85 10.09
N ALA A 216 32.07 71.82 11.14
CA ALA A 216 32.18 70.85 12.24
C ALA A 216 30.94 69.95 12.47
N LEU A 217 29.93 69.99 11.60
CA LEU A 217 28.66 69.25 11.80
C LEU A 217 28.33 68.19 10.73
N THR A 218 29.02 68.16 9.59
CA THR A 218 28.66 67.31 8.43
C THR A 218 29.22 65.87 8.50
N VAL A 219 29.96 65.49 9.54
CA VAL A 219 30.73 64.22 9.59
C VAL A 219 30.34 63.31 10.78
N ARG A 220 29.24 63.58 11.51
CA ARG A 220 28.82 62.77 12.67
C ARG A 220 27.35 62.33 12.73
N ILE A 221 26.63 62.38 11.61
CA ILE A 221 25.24 61.87 11.51
C ILE A 221 25.15 60.59 10.64
N GLY A 222 26.17 60.26 9.85
CA GLY A 222 26.15 59.13 8.91
C GLY A 222 26.27 57.72 9.49
N ALA A 223 26.62 57.56 10.78
CA ALA A 223 27.01 56.26 11.36
C ALA A 223 25.97 55.60 12.29
N THR A 224 24.91 56.30 12.70
CA THR A 224 23.94 55.81 13.71
C THR A 224 22.48 55.71 13.22
N LEU A 225 22.21 56.16 11.99
CA LEU A 225 20.88 56.03 11.35
C LEU A 225 20.76 54.74 10.51
N SER A 226 21.78 54.36 9.75
CA SER A 226 21.76 53.22 8.82
C SER A 226 21.39 51.89 9.50
N HIS A 227 21.83 51.71 10.76
CA HIS A 227 21.53 50.51 11.56
C HIS A 227 20.13 50.50 12.20
N ARG A 228 19.37 51.61 12.12
CA ARG A 228 17.98 51.73 12.58
C ARG A 228 16.95 51.75 11.46
N MET A 229 17.32 52.12 10.23
CA MET A 229 16.38 52.15 9.10
C MET A 229 16.03 50.76 8.54
N HIS A 230 16.96 49.79 8.63
CA HIS A 230 16.72 48.39 8.25
C HIS A 230 15.96 47.54 9.30
N LYS A 231 15.46 48.16 10.38
CA LYS A 231 14.60 47.50 11.39
C LYS A 231 13.27 48.24 11.63
N LYS A 232 12.85 49.10 10.71
CA LYS A 232 11.56 49.79 10.72
C LYS A 232 10.84 49.90 9.36
N SER A 233 11.39 49.29 8.31
CA SER A 233 10.85 49.31 6.94
C SER A 233 9.77 48.25 6.65
N HIS A 234 9.61 47.22 7.49
CA HIS A 234 8.62 46.16 7.28
C HIS A 234 7.81 45.87 8.56
N LEU A 235 7.13 46.91 9.06
CA LEU A 235 5.98 46.73 9.95
C LEU A 235 4.73 46.41 9.08
N SER A 236 4.81 45.32 8.32
CA SER A 236 3.66 44.79 7.58
C SER A 236 2.51 44.58 8.56
N TYR A 237 1.39 45.27 8.34
CA TYR A 237 0.22 45.12 9.18
C TYR A 237 -0.34 43.71 8.99
N GLN A 238 -0.03 42.82 9.94
CA GLN A 238 -0.45 41.43 9.90
C GLN A 238 -1.98 41.40 9.82
N ARG A 239 -2.51 40.89 8.69
CA ARG A 239 -3.94 40.86 8.38
C ARG A 239 -4.62 39.73 9.13
N ASP A 240 -4.52 39.77 10.47
CA ASP A 240 -5.16 38.85 11.41
C ASP A 240 -6.69 38.82 11.22
N ASP A 241 -7.27 39.94 10.79
CA ASP A 241 -8.68 40.07 10.41
C ASP A 241 -9.04 39.20 9.19
N ILE A 242 -8.19 39.14 8.16
CA ILE A 242 -8.37 38.21 7.04
C ILE A 242 -8.30 36.77 7.55
N HIS A 243 -7.28 36.41 8.34
CA HIS A 243 -7.12 35.05 8.88
C HIS A 243 -8.36 34.61 9.69
N VAL A 244 -8.87 35.49 10.56
CA VAL A 244 -10.03 35.18 11.40
C VAL A 244 -11.35 35.24 10.61
N CYS A 245 -11.45 36.04 9.55
CA CYS A 245 -12.59 35.96 8.62
C CYS A 245 -12.65 34.57 7.95
N ILE A 246 -11.51 34.03 7.51
CA ILE A 246 -11.44 32.64 7.01
C ILE A 246 -11.79 31.62 8.11
N MET A 247 -11.42 31.85 9.38
CA MET A 247 -11.89 31.01 10.50
C MET A 247 -13.42 31.10 10.72
N CYS A 248 -14.04 32.27 10.50
CA CYS A 248 -15.50 32.40 10.53
C CYS A 248 -16.16 31.58 9.40
N LEU A 249 -15.59 31.63 8.19
CA LEU A 249 -16.06 30.82 7.06
C LEU A 249 -15.87 29.32 7.32
N ARG A 250 -14.75 28.90 7.93
CA ARG A 250 -14.54 27.51 8.42
C ARG A 250 -15.63 27.06 9.39
N ALA A 251 -16.04 27.93 10.32
CA ALA A 251 -17.12 27.63 11.26
C ALA A 251 -18.49 27.49 10.55
N ILE A 252 -18.78 28.36 9.59
CA ILE A 252 -19.99 28.29 8.74
C ILE A 252 -20.01 27.02 7.89
N MET A 253 -18.87 26.62 7.32
CA MET A 253 -18.71 25.40 6.52
C MET A 253 -18.82 24.10 7.35
N ASN A 254 -18.66 24.16 8.67
CA ASN A 254 -18.90 23.02 9.57
C ASN A 254 -20.40 22.76 9.83
N TYR A 255 -21.29 23.62 9.32
CA TYR A 255 -22.74 23.43 9.33
C TYR A 255 -23.23 23.14 7.91
N GLN A 256 -23.94 22.03 7.70
CA GLN A 256 -24.31 21.54 6.36
C GLN A 256 -25.06 22.58 5.49
N SER A 257 -25.96 23.38 6.08
CA SER A 257 -26.65 24.44 5.31
C SER A 257 -25.75 25.65 5.05
N GLY A 258 -24.85 25.97 5.99
CA GLY A 258 -23.84 27.01 5.81
C GLY A 258 -22.82 26.67 4.72
N PHE A 259 -22.39 25.41 4.65
CA PHE A 259 -21.55 24.88 3.56
C PHE A 259 -22.24 25.04 2.19
N ASN A 260 -23.52 24.65 2.10
CA ASN A 260 -24.30 24.79 0.86
C ASN A 260 -24.47 26.27 0.45
N LEU A 261 -24.67 27.18 1.41
CA LEU A 261 -24.70 28.63 1.16
C LEU A 261 -23.36 29.17 0.67
N VAL A 262 -22.23 28.69 1.23
CA VAL A 262 -20.88 29.07 0.80
C VAL A 262 -20.60 28.64 -0.65
N MET A 263 -20.98 27.43 -1.05
CA MET A 263 -20.83 26.98 -2.45
C MET A 263 -21.71 27.77 -3.42
N ASN A 264 -22.96 28.05 -3.04
CA ASN A 264 -23.92 28.74 -3.90
C ASN A 264 -23.74 30.26 -3.95
N HIS A 265 -22.99 30.86 -3.01
CA HIS A 265 -22.76 32.31 -3.00
C HIS A 265 -21.69 32.71 -4.04
N PRO A 266 -22.02 33.52 -5.06
CA PRO A 266 -21.27 33.66 -6.31
C PRO A 266 -19.89 34.33 -6.19
N ARG A 267 -19.50 34.79 -5.01
CA ARG A 267 -18.15 35.31 -4.72
C ARG A 267 -17.44 34.60 -3.57
N CYS A 268 -18.09 33.70 -2.82
CA CYS A 268 -17.52 33.25 -1.54
C CYS A 268 -16.24 32.43 -1.73
N VAL A 269 -16.26 31.46 -2.65
CA VAL A 269 -15.08 30.62 -2.93
C VAL A 269 -13.97 31.45 -3.57
N ASN A 270 -14.29 32.36 -4.49
CA ASN A 270 -13.30 33.25 -5.12
C ASN A 270 -12.55 34.11 -4.09
N GLU A 271 -13.27 34.72 -3.15
CA GLU A 271 -12.69 35.55 -2.08
C GLU A 271 -11.90 34.71 -1.06
N ILE A 272 -12.27 33.43 -0.85
CA ILE A 272 -11.44 32.46 -0.13
C ILE A 272 -10.14 32.20 -0.92
N THR A 273 -10.20 31.90 -2.22
CA THR A 273 -9.00 31.67 -3.07
C THR A 273 -8.08 32.89 -3.13
N LEU A 274 -8.61 34.10 -3.26
CA LEU A 274 -7.82 35.34 -3.25
C LEU A 274 -7.05 35.55 -1.93
N SER A 275 -7.50 34.96 -0.82
CA SER A 275 -6.78 34.96 0.47
C SER A 275 -5.46 34.17 0.45
N LEU A 276 -5.17 33.37 -0.60
CA LEU A 276 -3.86 32.75 -0.81
C LEU A 276 -2.73 33.79 -0.93
N ASN A 277 -3.01 35.02 -1.38
CA ASN A 277 -2.03 36.11 -1.42
C ASN A 277 -1.59 36.59 0.00
N SER A 278 -2.12 36.03 1.09
CA SER A 278 -1.75 36.39 2.46
C SER A 278 -0.30 36.01 2.78
N ARG A 279 0.51 36.96 3.28
CA ARG A 279 1.91 36.73 3.74
C ARG A 279 2.02 35.84 4.99
N ASN A 280 0.93 35.21 5.45
CA ASN A 280 0.89 34.32 6.62
C ASN A 280 0.67 32.86 6.16
N PRO A 281 1.66 31.96 6.28
CA PRO A 281 1.52 30.55 5.86
C PRO A 281 0.33 29.84 6.54
N ARG A 282 0.01 30.19 7.80
CA ARG A 282 -1.17 29.63 8.50
C ARG A 282 -2.50 30.05 7.86
N THR A 283 -2.54 31.21 7.19
CA THR A 283 -3.71 31.60 6.39
C THR A 283 -3.75 30.81 5.10
N LYS A 284 -2.63 30.67 4.37
CA LYS A 284 -2.55 29.85 3.15
C LYS A 284 -2.98 28.40 3.40
N ALA A 285 -2.43 27.77 4.45
CA ALA A 285 -2.77 26.41 4.86
C ALA A 285 -4.28 26.23 5.12
N LEU A 286 -4.88 27.12 5.92
CA LEU A 286 -6.32 27.07 6.21
C LEU A 286 -7.18 27.34 4.97
N VAL A 287 -6.76 28.22 4.07
CA VAL A 287 -7.46 28.44 2.79
C VAL A 287 -7.43 27.16 1.95
N LEU A 288 -6.28 26.48 1.87
CA LEU A 288 -6.14 25.23 1.14
C LEU A 288 -6.93 24.07 1.77
N GLU A 289 -7.03 23.98 3.11
CA GLU A 289 -7.96 23.06 3.79
C GLU A 289 -9.41 23.27 3.33
N LEU A 290 -9.88 24.53 3.25
CA LEU A 290 -11.26 24.84 2.85
C LEU A 290 -11.50 24.57 1.36
N LEU A 291 -10.56 24.95 0.50
CA LEU A 291 -10.64 24.72 -0.94
C LEU A 291 -10.60 23.22 -1.26
N ALA A 292 -9.79 22.43 -0.56
CA ALA A 292 -9.78 20.97 -0.66
C ALA A 292 -11.12 20.34 -0.24
N ALA A 293 -11.72 20.82 0.86
CA ALA A 293 -13.02 20.34 1.33
C ALA A 293 -14.17 20.65 0.35
N VAL A 294 -14.13 21.79 -0.34
CA VAL A 294 -15.07 22.11 -1.43
C VAL A 294 -14.77 21.30 -2.69
N CYS A 295 -13.50 21.10 -3.05
CA CYS A 295 -13.11 20.34 -4.23
C CYS A 295 -13.64 18.88 -4.22
N LEU A 296 -13.67 18.25 -3.04
CA LEU A 296 -14.10 16.85 -2.85
C LEU A 296 -15.61 16.60 -2.96
N VAL A 297 -16.48 17.62 -2.95
CA VAL A 297 -17.94 17.42 -3.03
C VAL A 297 -18.45 17.47 -4.47
N ARG A 298 -19.61 16.85 -4.71
CA ARG A 298 -20.25 16.77 -6.04
C ARG A 298 -20.53 18.19 -6.60
N GLY A 299 -19.93 18.50 -7.75
CA GLY A 299 -19.98 19.82 -8.40
C GLY A 299 -19.03 20.87 -7.81
N GLY A 300 -18.29 20.56 -6.74
CA GLY A 300 -17.35 21.50 -6.12
C GLY A 300 -16.03 21.67 -6.86
N HIS A 301 -15.60 20.67 -7.65
CA HIS A 301 -14.39 20.75 -8.47
C HIS A 301 -14.45 21.88 -9.50
N ASP A 302 -15.57 21.99 -10.24
CA ASP A 302 -15.80 23.07 -11.22
C ASP A 302 -15.79 24.47 -10.56
N ILE A 303 -16.33 24.58 -9.34
CA ILE A 303 -16.32 25.83 -8.56
C ILE A 303 -14.89 26.21 -8.18
N ILE A 304 -14.06 25.22 -7.79
CA ILE A 304 -12.65 25.45 -7.45
C ILE A 304 -11.85 25.87 -8.68
N LEU A 305 -12.02 25.22 -9.83
CA LEU A 305 -11.36 25.64 -11.07
C LEU A 305 -11.78 27.06 -11.48
N SER A 306 -13.08 27.36 -11.49
CA SER A 306 -13.59 28.71 -11.78
C SER A 306 -13.07 29.78 -10.80
N ALA A 307 -12.88 29.42 -9.53
CA ALA A 307 -12.27 30.30 -8.53
C ALA A 307 -10.77 30.52 -8.77
N PHE A 308 -10.03 29.53 -9.29
CA PHE A 308 -8.63 29.69 -9.70
C PHE A 308 -8.47 30.40 -11.04
N ASP A 309 -9.40 30.24 -11.99
CA ASP A 309 -9.44 31.04 -13.22
C ASP A 309 -9.75 32.52 -12.88
N ASN A 310 -10.64 32.78 -11.93
CA ASN A 310 -10.86 34.13 -11.41
C ASN A 310 -9.63 34.67 -10.64
N PHE A 311 -8.98 33.83 -9.83
CA PHE A 311 -7.74 34.19 -9.14
C PHE A 311 -6.66 34.60 -10.14
N LYS A 312 -6.45 33.82 -11.21
CA LYS A 312 -5.49 34.09 -12.28
C LYS A 312 -5.67 35.47 -12.89
N GLU A 313 -6.89 35.81 -13.32
CA GLU A 313 -7.18 37.12 -13.94
C GLU A 313 -7.01 38.29 -12.95
N VAL A 314 -7.44 38.14 -11.69
CA VAL A 314 -7.29 39.18 -10.65
C VAL A 314 -5.83 39.33 -10.19
N SER A 315 -5.10 38.23 -10.09
CA SER A 315 -3.67 38.18 -9.72
C SER A 315 -2.73 38.57 -10.85
N LYS A 316 -3.23 38.70 -12.10
CA LYS A 316 -2.46 38.91 -13.33
C LYS A 316 -1.47 37.76 -13.64
N GLU A 317 -1.85 36.51 -13.32
CA GLU A 317 -1.06 35.31 -13.65
C GLU A 317 -1.14 34.99 -15.15
N ARG A 318 -0.13 34.31 -15.69
CA ARG A 318 -0.15 33.81 -17.09
C ARG A 318 -0.90 32.49 -17.15
N ASN A 319 -0.62 31.60 -16.20
CA ASN A 319 -1.27 30.30 -16.04
C ASN A 319 -2.00 30.27 -14.69
N ARG A 320 -3.10 29.52 -14.58
CA ARG A 320 -3.71 29.25 -13.27
C ARG A 320 -2.74 28.48 -12.38
N PHE A 321 -2.85 28.66 -11.07
CA PHE A 321 -1.97 28.08 -10.04
C PHE A 321 -0.51 28.58 -10.03
N GLU A 322 -0.14 29.59 -10.83
CA GLU A 322 1.25 30.07 -10.96
C GLU A 322 1.83 30.58 -9.62
N LYS A 323 1.10 31.43 -8.90
CA LYS A 323 1.48 31.88 -7.54
C LYS A 323 1.30 30.81 -6.48
N LEU A 324 0.40 29.83 -6.67
CA LEU A 324 0.27 28.71 -5.74
C LEU A 324 1.57 27.90 -5.73
N MET A 325 2.12 27.64 -6.93
CA MET A 325 3.44 27.02 -7.08
C MET A 325 4.58 27.93 -6.62
N GLU A 326 4.54 29.25 -6.89
CA GLU A 326 5.50 30.21 -6.33
C GLU A 326 5.56 30.12 -4.79
N TYR A 327 4.40 30.10 -4.11
CA TYR A 327 4.34 29.99 -2.66
C TYR A 327 4.78 28.62 -2.17
N PHE A 328 4.39 27.53 -2.83
CA PHE A 328 4.80 26.18 -2.44
C PHE A 328 6.31 25.98 -2.54
N ILE A 329 6.94 26.52 -3.60
CA ILE A 329 8.38 26.43 -3.84
C ILE A 329 9.17 27.32 -2.85
N ASN A 330 8.65 28.51 -2.50
CA ASN A 330 9.41 29.52 -1.75
C ASN A 330 9.13 29.57 -0.23
N ASP A 331 7.97 29.14 0.28
CA ASP A 331 7.63 29.13 1.72
C ASP A 331 7.99 27.77 2.40
N ASP A 332 9.18 27.24 2.13
CA ASP A 332 9.72 25.98 2.69
C ASP A 332 9.74 25.92 4.23
N ASN A 333 9.76 27.09 4.88
CA ASN A 333 9.82 27.28 6.32
C ASN A 333 8.54 26.84 7.08
N ASN A 334 7.47 26.39 6.41
CA ASN A 334 6.22 26.00 7.08
C ASN A 334 5.63 24.67 6.60
N ILE A 335 6.01 23.58 7.26
CA ILE A 335 5.57 22.21 6.97
C ILE A 335 4.04 22.05 6.92
N ASP A 336 3.27 22.66 7.85
CA ASP A 336 1.80 22.52 7.83
C ASP A 336 1.17 23.16 6.57
N PHE A 337 1.72 24.28 6.07
CA PHE A 337 1.36 24.84 4.76
C PHE A 337 1.78 23.93 3.60
N MET A 338 2.99 23.38 3.61
CA MET A 338 3.46 22.46 2.57
C MET A 338 2.57 21.21 2.48
N VAL A 339 2.19 20.63 3.62
CA VAL A 339 1.25 19.50 3.71
C VAL A 339 -0.11 19.87 3.15
N ALA A 340 -0.69 21.01 3.54
CA ALA A 340 -1.99 21.46 3.03
C ALA A 340 -1.95 21.78 1.53
N CYS A 341 -0.85 22.34 1.02
CA CYS A 341 -0.66 22.62 -0.41
C CYS A 341 -0.53 21.34 -1.22
N MET A 342 0.29 20.38 -0.78
CA MET A 342 0.43 19.10 -1.47
C MET A 342 -0.88 18.30 -1.43
N GLN A 343 -1.58 18.30 -0.30
CA GLN A 343 -2.90 17.67 -0.18
C GLN A 343 -3.94 18.31 -1.12
N PHE A 344 -3.94 19.65 -1.26
CA PHE A 344 -4.81 20.33 -2.23
C PHE A 344 -4.48 19.96 -3.68
N ILE A 345 -3.20 19.91 -4.04
CA ILE A 345 -2.74 19.50 -5.38
C ILE A 345 -3.19 18.06 -5.68
N ASN A 346 -2.98 17.13 -4.75
CA ASN A 346 -3.41 15.73 -4.86
C ASN A 346 -4.91 15.63 -5.14
N ILE A 347 -5.72 16.42 -4.43
CA ILE A 347 -7.17 16.44 -4.58
C ILE A 347 -7.58 17.04 -5.92
N VAL A 348 -7.09 18.24 -6.29
CA VAL A 348 -7.55 18.91 -7.51
C VAL A 348 -7.12 18.18 -8.78
N VAL A 349 -5.97 17.49 -8.78
CA VAL A 349 -5.51 16.70 -9.94
C VAL A 349 -6.18 15.32 -10.00
N HIS A 350 -6.21 14.56 -8.89
CA HIS A 350 -6.54 13.13 -8.94
C HIS A 350 -8.01 12.77 -8.62
N SER A 351 -8.81 13.70 -8.08
CA SER A 351 -10.23 13.42 -7.75
C SER A 351 -11.18 13.43 -8.95
N VAL A 352 -10.73 13.86 -10.14
CA VAL A 352 -11.58 13.96 -11.33
C VAL A 352 -11.90 12.59 -11.95
N GLU A 353 -13.16 12.39 -12.34
CA GLU A 353 -13.64 11.12 -12.91
C GLU A 353 -13.17 10.90 -14.37
N ASN A 354 -12.73 11.95 -15.06
CA ASN A 354 -12.25 11.89 -16.45
C ASN A 354 -10.72 11.79 -16.51
N MET A 355 -10.19 10.63 -16.90
CA MET A 355 -8.75 10.37 -16.96
C MET A 355 -7.98 11.28 -17.92
N ASN A 356 -8.57 11.71 -19.04
CA ASN A 356 -7.92 12.67 -19.94
C ASN A 356 -7.81 14.07 -19.29
N PHE A 357 -8.79 14.43 -18.47
CA PHE A 357 -8.77 15.67 -17.70
C PHE A 357 -7.78 15.60 -16.53
N ARG A 358 -7.64 14.44 -15.88
CA ARG A 358 -6.59 14.15 -14.88
C ARG A 358 -5.19 14.34 -15.47
N VAL A 359 -4.90 13.77 -16.65
CA VAL A 359 -3.62 13.95 -17.35
C VAL A 359 -3.38 15.42 -17.72
N HIS A 360 -4.41 16.14 -18.18
CA HIS A 360 -4.30 17.58 -18.48
C HIS A 360 -3.96 18.42 -17.24
N LEU A 361 -4.65 18.22 -16.12
CA LEU A 361 -4.40 18.92 -14.85
C LEU A 361 -3.01 18.57 -14.29
N GLN A 362 -2.61 17.30 -14.35
CA GLN A 362 -1.27 16.84 -13.97
C GLN A 362 -0.20 17.57 -14.80
N TYR A 363 -0.38 17.64 -16.13
CA TYR A 363 0.56 18.33 -17.01
C TYR A 363 0.67 19.84 -16.75
N GLU A 364 -0.40 20.51 -16.32
CA GLU A 364 -0.31 21.93 -15.91
C GLU A 364 0.64 22.11 -14.72
N PHE A 365 0.56 21.25 -13.70
CA PHE A 365 1.48 21.28 -12.56
C PHE A 365 2.91 20.86 -12.95
N THR A 366 3.08 19.87 -13.84
CA THR A 366 4.37 19.53 -14.47
C THR A 366 4.98 20.75 -15.18
N HIS A 367 4.18 21.50 -15.94
CA HIS A 367 4.60 22.70 -16.68
C HIS A 367 4.96 23.86 -15.74
N LEU A 368 4.27 24.00 -14.62
CA LEU A 368 4.66 24.91 -13.52
C LEU A 368 5.87 24.42 -12.70
N GLY A 369 6.42 23.24 -13.02
CA GLY A 369 7.65 22.72 -12.44
C GLY A 369 7.49 21.88 -11.17
N LEU A 370 6.27 21.46 -10.82
CA LEU A 370 5.98 20.67 -9.62
C LEU A 370 6.92 19.46 -9.50
N ASP A 371 7.01 18.62 -10.53
CA ASP A 371 7.74 17.34 -10.46
C ASP A 371 9.25 17.54 -10.17
N LYS A 372 9.83 18.63 -10.69
CA LYS A 372 11.23 19.03 -10.40
C LYS A 372 11.42 19.48 -8.96
N TYR A 373 10.43 20.17 -8.41
CA TYR A 373 10.41 20.56 -6.99
C TYR A 373 10.22 19.34 -6.10
N LEU A 374 9.29 18.43 -6.43
CA LEU A 374 9.04 17.21 -5.68
C LEU A 374 10.28 16.34 -5.55
N GLU A 375 11.06 16.12 -6.62
CA GLU A 375 12.29 15.31 -6.51
C GLU A 375 13.31 15.95 -5.55
N SER A 376 13.31 17.28 -5.38
CA SER A 376 14.15 17.97 -4.37
C SER A 376 13.61 17.89 -2.94
N VAL A 377 12.29 17.78 -2.74
CA VAL A 377 11.63 17.75 -1.41
C VAL A 377 11.30 16.31 -0.94
N LYS A 378 11.39 15.31 -1.83
CA LYS A 378 11.19 13.87 -1.58
C LYS A 378 12.02 13.30 -0.43
N GLN A 379 13.15 13.95 -0.11
CA GLN A 379 14.04 13.60 1.02
C GLN A 379 13.77 14.45 2.28
N THR A 380 12.57 15.04 2.41
CA THR A 380 12.16 15.79 3.61
C THR A 380 12.15 14.91 4.87
N GLU A 381 12.58 15.47 5.99
CA GLU A 381 12.49 14.82 7.32
C GLU A 381 11.04 14.72 7.84
N SER A 382 10.07 15.35 7.17
CA SER A 382 8.67 15.37 7.63
C SER A 382 7.85 14.23 7.06
N GLU A 383 7.60 13.20 7.88
CA GLU A 383 6.70 12.08 7.58
C GLU A 383 5.34 12.54 6.99
N LYS A 384 4.72 13.58 7.57
CA LYS A 384 3.43 14.12 7.10
C LYS A 384 3.50 14.59 5.65
N LEU A 385 4.58 15.29 5.28
CA LEU A 385 4.78 15.83 3.94
C LEU A 385 5.18 14.71 2.97
N GLN A 386 6.07 13.81 3.41
CA GLN A 386 6.48 12.65 2.65
C GLN A 386 5.28 11.77 2.25
N VAL A 387 4.32 11.55 3.14
CA VAL A 387 3.06 10.84 2.83
C VAL A 387 2.24 11.56 1.74
N GLN A 388 2.14 12.89 1.76
CA GLN A 388 1.43 13.62 0.71
C GLN A 388 2.17 13.62 -0.63
N ILE A 389 3.51 13.69 -0.60
CA ILE A 389 4.34 13.61 -1.82
C ILE A 389 4.24 12.20 -2.43
N GLN A 390 4.36 11.14 -1.62
CA GLN A 390 4.24 9.77 -2.12
C GLN A 390 2.85 9.50 -2.69
N ALA A 391 1.78 9.97 -2.01
CA ALA A 391 0.41 9.84 -2.51
C ALA A 391 0.14 10.56 -3.85
N TYR A 392 0.94 11.59 -4.20
CA TYR A 392 0.96 12.17 -5.55
C TYR A 392 1.67 11.25 -6.54
N LEU A 393 2.91 10.85 -6.22
CA LEU A 393 3.77 10.06 -7.09
C LEU A 393 3.14 8.69 -7.45
N ASP A 394 2.48 8.04 -6.48
CA ASP A 394 1.72 6.80 -6.67
C ASP A 394 0.49 6.98 -7.60
N ASN A 395 0.08 8.22 -7.88
CA ASN A 395 -1.07 8.61 -8.68
C ASN A 395 -0.71 9.33 -10.00
N VAL A 396 0.57 9.57 -10.27
CA VAL A 396 1.04 10.15 -11.54
C VAL A 396 0.78 9.17 -12.68
N LEU A 397 0.15 9.67 -13.75
CA LEU A 397 -0.11 8.92 -14.98
C LEU A 397 1.00 9.19 -16.00
N ASP A 398 1.84 8.19 -16.28
CA ASP A 398 2.75 8.19 -17.43
C ASP A 398 2.05 7.55 -18.63
N VAL A 399 1.61 8.38 -19.57
CA VAL A 399 0.94 7.93 -20.80
C VAL A 399 1.92 7.26 -21.77
N GLY A 400 3.22 7.57 -21.69
CA GLY A 400 4.25 6.91 -22.50
C GLY A 400 4.46 5.47 -22.07
N ALA A 401 4.70 5.25 -20.77
CA ALA A 401 4.84 3.90 -20.20
C ALA A 401 3.57 3.05 -20.43
N LEU A 402 2.37 3.63 -20.23
CA LEU A 402 1.11 2.93 -20.48
C LEU A 402 0.86 2.57 -21.95
N LEU A 403 1.47 3.28 -22.91
CA LEU A 403 1.45 2.92 -24.32
C LEU A 403 2.48 1.82 -24.65
N GLU A 404 3.69 1.93 -24.11
CA GLU A 404 4.73 0.90 -24.25
C GLU A 404 4.28 -0.45 -23.67
N ASP A 405 3.67 -0.46 -22.48
CA ASP A 405 3.05 -1.64 -21.88
C ASP A 405 1.91 -2.22 -22.75
N ALA A 406 1.11 -1.35 -23.39
CA ALA A 406 0.00 -1.77 -24.25
C ALA A 406 0.48 -2.39 -25.58
N GLU A 407 1.56 -1.87 -26.16
CA GLU A 407 2.20 -2.44 -27.35
C GLU A 407 2.90 -3.77 -27.01
N ASN A 408 3.71 -3.80 -25.94
CA ASN A 408 4.41 -5.01 -25.50
C ASN A 408 3.47 -6.15 -25.10
N ARG A 409 2.28 -5.83 -24.58
CA ARG A 409 1.24 -6.83 -24.24
C ARG A 409 0.79 -7.68 -25.43
N GLY A 410 0.91 -7.19 -26.67
CA GLY A 410 0.59 -7.95 -27.88
C GLY A 410 1.41 -9.23 -27.98
N GLY A 411 2.74 -9.12 -28.00
CA GLY A 411 3.65 -10.27 -28.09
C GLY A 411 3.58 -11.22 -26.88
N VAL A 412 3.22 -10.70 -25.69
CA VAL A 412 2.97 -11.55 -24.52
C VAL A 412 1.71 -12.41 -24.71
N LEU A 413 0.65 -11.87 -25.33
CA LEU A 413 -0.56 -12.64 -25.64
C LEU A 413 -0.30 -13.71 -26.72
N GLU A 414 0.45 -13.37 -27.77
CA GLU A 414 0.89 -14.33 -28.80
C GLU A 414 1.69 -15.49 -28.17
N HIS A 415 2.64 -15.19 -27.27
CA HIS A 415 3.41 -16.23 -26.58
C HIS A 415 2.55 -17.10 -25.64
N VAL A 416 1.50 -16.54 -25.02
CA VAL A 416 0.52 -17.31 -24.23
C VAL A 416 -0.31 -18.23 -25.13
N GLU A 417 -0.69 -17.79 -26.33
CA GLU A 417 -1.39 -18.62 -27.31
C GLU A 417 -0.49 -19.76 -27.84
N ASP A 418 0.77 -19.48 -28.16
CA ASP A 418 1.78 -20.51 -28.51
C ASP A 418 1.92 -21.56 -27.40
N LEU A 419 2.05 -21.13 -26.13
CA LEU A 419 2.14 -22.03 -24.99
C LEU A 419 0.85 -22.86 -24.78
N GLN A 420 -0.32 -22.28 -25.05
CA GLN A 420 -1.58 -23.03 -25.04
C GLN A 420 -1.64 -24.07 -26.16
N ASN A 421 -1.24 -23.71 -27.38
CA ASN A 421 -1.20 -24.63 -28.53
C ASN A 421 -0.23 -25.81 -28.29
N VAL A 422 0.97 -25.53 -27.76
CA VAL A 422 1.95 -26.57 -27.38
C VAL A 422 1.42 -27.47 -26.26
N ASN A 423 0.71 -26.92 -25.28
CA ASN A 423 0.12 -27.69 -24.18
C ASN A 423 -1.04 -28.59 -24.67
N VAL A 424 -1.88 -28.11 -25.58
CA VAL A 424 -2.90 -28.93 -26.27
C VAL A 424 -2.24 -30.05 -27.09
N GLN A 425 -1.16 -29.77 -27.82
CA GLN A 425 -0.43 -30.78 -28.59
C GLN A 425 0.20 -31.86 -27.70
N LEU A 426 0.85 -31.47 -26.60
CA LEU A 426 1.40 -32.39 -25.61
C LEU A 426 0.31 -33.23 -24.93
N SER A 427 -0.83 -32.62 -24.60
CA SER A 427 -1.99 -33.33 -24.02
C SER A 427 -2.54 -34.39 -24.98
N ALA A 428 -2.64 -34.08 -26.27
CA ALA A 428 -3.08 -35.03 -27.29
C ALA A 428 -2.07 -36.18 -27.48
N GLN A 429 -0.76 -35.90 -27.47
CA GLN A 429 0.28 -36.93 -27.55
C GLN A 429 0.31 -37.84 -26.31
N LEU A 430 0.11 -37.28 -25.11
CA LEU A 430 -0.03 -38.06 -23.88
C LEU A 430 -1.25 -38.99 -23.96
N GLN A 431 -2.40 -38.48 -24.40
CA GLN A 431 -3.62 -39.28 -24.57
C GLN A 431 -3.44 -40.40 -25.62
N GLU A 432 -2.72 -40.13 -26.72
CA GLU A 432 -2.41 -41.16 -27.73
C GLU A 432 -1.48 -42.25 -27.15
N ILE A 433 -0.47 -41.88 -26.36
CA ILE A 433 0.44 -42.84 -25.70
C ILE A 433 -0.30 -43.65 -24.62
N GLU A 434 -1.21 -43.04 -23.86
CA GLU A 434 -2.09 -43.73 -22.91
C GLU A 434 -3.01 -44.72 -23.63
N GLN A 435 -3.57 -44.36 -24.80
CA GLN A 435 -4.35 -45.29 -25.61
C GLN A 435 -3.48 -46.46 -26.13
N GLN A 436 -2.34 -46.18 -26.78
CA GLN A 436 -1.46 -47.21 -27.32
C GLN A 436 -0.93 -48.17 -26.22
N THR A 437 -0.66 -47.67 -25.01
CA THR A 437 -0.19 -48.50 -23.89
C THR A 437 -1.31 -49.31 -23.22
N THR A 438 -2.54 -48.78 -23.14
CA THR A 438 -3.71 -49.55 -22.65
C THR A 438 -4.15 -50.62 -23.65
N GLU A 439 -4.20 -50.31 -24.94
CA GLU A 439 -4.44 -51.30 -26.01
C GLU A 439 -3.39 -52.42 -25.96
N ARG A 440 -2.10 -52.08 -25.88
CA ARG A 440 -1.01 -53.07 -25.82
C ARG A 440 -1.00 -53.88 -24.53
N THR A 441 -1.50 -53.34 -23.42
CA THR A 441 -1.72 -54.11 -22.19
C THR A 441 -2.82 -55.14 -22.40
N ALA A 442 -3.96 -54.75 -23.01
CA ALA A 442 -5.05 -55.67 -23.31
C ALA A 442 -4.65 -56.77 -24.34
N GLU A 443 -3.79 -56.46 -25.32
CA GLU A 443 -3.18 -57.46 -26.20
C GLU A 443 -2.38 -58.51 -25.40
N LEU A 444 -1.53 -58.06 -24.48
CA LEU A 444 -0.67 -58.94 -23.67
C LEU A 444 -1.46 -59.76 -22.65
N GLU A 445 -2.49 -59.18 -22.02
CA GLU A 445 -3.43 -59.90 -21.16
C GLU A 445 -4.18 -60.99 -21.95
N THR A 446 -4.61 -60.68 -23.18
CA THR A 446 -5.28 -61.65 -24.07
C THR A 446 -4.35 -62.79 -24.46
N GLN A 447 -3.09 -62.49 -24.84
CA GLN A 447 -2.07 -63.51 -25.13
C GLN A 447 -1.76 -64.37 -23.89
N LEU A 448 -1.69 -63.78 -22.70
CA LEU A 448 -1.48 -64.50 -21.45
C LEU A 448 -2.67 -65.39 -21.08
N MET A 449 -3.90 -64.94 -21.30
CA MET A 449 -5.10 -65.79 -21.15
C MET A 449 -5.14 -66.95 -22.15
N GLN A 450 -4.70 -66.75 -23.39
CA GLN A 450 -4.59 -67.85 -24.36
C GLN A 450 -3.48 -68.85 -23.95
N ALA A 451 -2.27 -68.37 -23.64
CA ALA A 451 -1.15 -69.23 -23.26
C ALA A 451 -1.42 -70.02 -21.97
N THR A 452 -2.09 -69.42 -20.98
CA THR A 452 -2.51 -70.14 -19.76
C THR A 452 -3.58 -71.19 -20.05
N LYS A 453 -4.57 -70.90 -20.91
CA LYS A 453 -5.57 -71.87 -21.37
C LYS A 453 -4.94 -73.05 -22.11
N GLU A 454 -4.00 -72.80 -23.02
CA GLU A 454 -3.24 -73.85 -23.72
C GLU A 454 -2.39 -74.67 -22.74
N THR A 455 -1.80 -74.02 -21.73
CA THR A 455 -1.03 -74.68 -20.67
C THR A 455 -1.92 -75.61 -19.82
N GLU A 456 -3.15 -75.21 -19.47
CA GLU A 456 -4.08 -76.09 -18.75
C GLU A 456 -4.55 -77.28 -19.61
N LEU A 457 -4.84 -77.07 -20.90
CA LEU A 457 -5.18 -78.16 -21.83
C LEU A 457 -4.01 -79.16 -21.98
N LEU A 458 -2.77 -78.69 -22.02
CA LEU A 458 -1.58 -79.54 -22.04
C LEU A 458 -1.38 -80.29 -20.70
N LYS A 459 -1.66 -79.66 -19.56
CA LYS A 459 -1.67 -80.33 -18.24
C LYS A 459 -2.76 -81.41 -18.15
N GLU A 460 -3.92 -81.17 -18.73
CA GLU A 460 -5.02 -82.14 -18.78
C GLU A 460 -4.66 -83.33 -19.67
N SER A 461 -4.20 -83.10 -20.91
CA SER A 461 -3.73 -84.17 -21.80
C SER A 461 -2.54 -84.96 -21.23
N LEU A 462 -1.62 -84.29 -20.54
CA LEU A 462 -0.53 -84.97 -19.82
C LEU A 462 -1.07 -85.84 -18.67
N ARG A 463 -2.08 -85.37 -17.92
CA ARG A 463 -2.74 -86.14 -16.85
C ARG A 463 -3.44 -87.38 -17.41
N GLU A 464 -4.15 -87.24 -18.53
CA GLU A 464 -4.74 -88.38 -19.26
C GLU A 464 -3.66 -89.37 -19.71
N SER A 465 -2.60 -88.90 -20.37
CA SER A 465 -1.49 -89.74 -20.84
C SER A 465 -0.80 -90.48 -19.68
N CYS A 466 -0.50 -89.78 -18.58
CA CYS A 466 0.02 -90.40 -17.35
C CYS A 466 -0.93 -91.47 -16.79
N SER A 467 -2.26 -91.27 -16.86
CA SER A 467 -3.23 -92.29 -16.44
C SER A 467 -3.23 -93.52 -17.38
N GLN A 468 -3.15 -93.30 -18.70
CA GLN A 468 -3.09 -94.37 -19.70
C GLN A 468 -1.80 -95.19 -19.56
N VAL A 469 -0.65 -94.52 -19.39
CA VAL A 469 0.63 -95.16 -19.09
C VAL A 469 0.57 -95.94 -17.77
N SER A 470 -0.08 -95.39 -16.73
CA SER A 470 -0.25 -96.10 -15.46
C SER A 470 -1.05 -97.40 -15.61
N VAL A 471 -2.15 -97.37 -16.38
CA VAL A 471 -2.97 -98.55 -16.72
C VAL A 471 -2.17 -99.56 -17.56
N LEU A 472 -1.41 -99.10 -18.56
CA LEU A 472 -0.57 -99.96 -19.39
C LEU A 472 0.57 -100.61 -18.58
N GLN A 473 1.23 -99.88 -17.69
CA GLN A 473 2.25 -100.43 -16.79
C GLN A 473 1.66 -101.42 -15.79
N GLN A 474 0.44 -101.20 -15.30
CA GLN A 474 -0.24 -102.16 -14.44
C GLN A 474 -0.54 -103.46 -15.21
N ARG A 475 -0.97 -103.37 -16.47
CA ARG A 475 -1.21 -104.51 -17.37
C ARG A 475 0.08 -105.22 -17.80
N GLU A 476 1.18 -104.51 -18.00
CA GLU A 476 2.49 -105.13 -18.25
C GLU A 476 3.02 -105.84 -17.00
N ARG A 477 2.90 -105.25 -15.81
CA ARG A 477 3.24 -105.93 -14.53
C ARG A 477 2.42 -107.19 -14.31
N GLU A 478 1.13 -107.17 -14.65
CA GLU A 478 0.25 -108.35 -14.62
C GLU A 478 0.77 -109.46 -15.56
N ARG A 479 1.11 -109.11 -16.80
CA ARG A 479 1.72 -110.03 -17.79
C ARG A 479 3.11 -110.54 -17.40
N GLU A 480 3.92 -109.71 -16.75
CA GLU A 480 5.27 -110.06 -16.31
C GLU A 480 5.22 -111.05 -15.16
N LEU A 481 4.34 -110.83 -14.17
CA LEU A 481 4.05 -111.80 -13.12
C LEU A 481 3.56 -113.14 -13.67
N ASP A 482 2.73 -113.14 -14.73
CA ASP A 482 2.30 -114.39 -15.39
C ASP A 482 3.43 -115.10 -16.15
N ARG A 483 4.31 -114.36 -16.83
CA ARG A 483 5.51 -114.95 -17.47
C ARG A 483 6.53 -115.45 -16.45
N GLU A 484 6.64 -114.81 -15.28
CA GLU A 484 7.51 -115.27 -14.20
C GLU A 484 6.97 -116.56 -13.56
N ARG A 485 5.65 -116.63 -13.32
CA ARG A 485 4.93 -117.86 -12.91
C ARG A 485 5.09 -119.01 -13.90
N GLU A 486 5.29 -118.72 -15.18
CA GLU A 486 5.57 -119.71 -16.22
C GLU A 486 7.05 -120.14 -16.20
N LYS A 487 7.99 -119.18 -16.18
CA LYS A 487 9.43 -119.44 -16.16
C LYS A 487 9.91 -120.19 -14.91
N ASP A 488 9.38 -119.91 -13.71
CA ASP A 488 9.78 -120.65 -12.50
C ASP A 488 9.32 -122.13 -12.52
N ARG A 489 8.28 -122.46 -13.29
CA ARG A 489 7.87 -123.85 -13.54
C ARG A 489 8.80 -124.57 -14.52
N GLU A 490 9.43 -123.84 -15.43
CA GLU A 490 10.33 -124.39 -16.45
C GLU A 490 11.79 -124.48 -15.97
N CYS A 491 12.28 -123.46 -15.28
CA CYS A 491 13.64 -123.42 -14.72
C CYS A 491 13.88 -124.54 -13.68
N ARG A 492 12.86 -124.87 -12.86
CA ARG A 492 12.89 -126.02 -11.94
C ARG A 492 12.93 -127.39 -12.64
N ARG A 493 12.81 -127.42 -13.98
CA ARG A 493 12.72 -128.64 -14.80
C ARG A 493 13.98 -128.90 -15.63
N THR A 494 14.85 -127.91 -15.81
CA THR A 494 16.00 -127.95 -16.73
C THR A 494 17.38 -127.92 -16.06
N SER A 495 17.46 -127.77 -14.73
CA SER A 495 18.71 -127.71 -13.95
C SER A 495 19.47 -129.06 -13.82
N ILE A 496 19.52 -129.85 -14.90
CA ILE A 496 20.36 -131.06 -15.02
C ILE A 496 21.07 -131.02 -16.39
N SER A 497 22.39 -130.80 -16.34
CA SER A 497 23.41 -130.96 -17.41
C SER A 497 24.00 -129.67 -18.04
N GLN A 498 25.31 -129.76 -18.28
CA GLN A 498 26.20 -128.89 -19.07
C GLN A 498 26.74 -127.58 -18.44
N SER A 499 27.78 -127.03 -19.09
CA SER A 499 29.01 -126.58 -18.41
C SER A 499 29.75 -125.43 -19.15
N PRO A 500 30.65 -124.68 -18.49
CA PRO A 500 30.99 -123.31 -18.89
C PRO A 500 32.17 -123.20 -19.88
N SER A 501 31.98 -123.60 -21.15
CA SER A 501 33.07 -123.58 -22.15
C SER A 501 33.16 -122.33 -23.03
N GLU A 502 32.12 -121.51 -23.13
CA GLU A 502 32.06 -120.40 -24.12
C GLU A 502 32.86 -119.15 -23.71
N LEU A 503 33.07 -118.94 -22.41
CA LEU A 503 33.73 -117.73 -21.90
C LEU A 503 35.23 -117.69 -22.25
N ASP A 504 35.94 -118.82 -22.10
CA ASP A 504 37.36 -118.95 -22.42
C ASP A 504 37.64 -118.63 -23.90
N GLN A 505 36.75 -119.08 -24.80
CA GLN A 505 36.91 -118.87 -26.24
C GLN A 505 36.81 -117.38 -26.63
N LYS A 506 36.05 -116.57 -25.87
CA LYS A 506 35.96 -115.11 -26.05
C LYS A 506 37.17 -114.36 -25.49
N ILE A 507 37.80 -114.87 -24.43
CA ILE A 507 39.03 -114.32 -23.87
C ILE A 507 40.18 -114.47 -24.87
N GLN A 508 40.27 -115.61 -25.56
CA GLN A 508 41.30 -115.87 -26.56
C GLN A 508 41.22 -114.89 -27.74
N GLU A 509 40.02 -114.56 -28.23
CA GLU A 509 39.81 -113.64 -29.35
C GLU A 509 40.26 -112.19 -29.05
N LEU A 510 40.18 -111.77 -27.79
CA LEU A 510 40.69 -110.47 -27.33
C LEU A 510 42.22 -110.46 -27.15
N GLN A 511 42.82 -111.62 -26.93
CA GLN A 511 44.27 -111.77 -26.80
C GLN A 511 44.96 -111.67 -28.18
N ASP A 512 44.44 -112.35 -29.19
CA ASP A 512 44.96 -112.30 -30.57
C ASP A 512 44.85 -110.91 -31.22
N LYS A 513 43.91 -110.07 -30.72
CA LYS A 513 43.74 -108.68 -31.16
C LYS A 513 44.63 -107.68 -30.41
N GLY A 514 45.50 -108.15 -29.50
CA GLY A 514 46.65 -107.41 -29.00
C GLY A 514 46.39 -106.32 -27.96
N LEU A 515 45.15 -106.13 -27.50
CA LEU A 515 44.80 -105.09 -26.51
C LEU A 515 45.04 -105.51 -25.04
N ILE A 516 45.31 -106.79 -24.76
CA ILE A 516 45.36 -107.32 -23.40
C ILE A 516 46.56 -108.27 -23.21
N ARG A 517 47.32 -108.09 -22.13
CA ARG A 517 48.25 -109.11 -21.63
C ARG A 517 47.73 -109.69 -20.31
N VAL A 518 47.70 -111.02 -20.25
CA VAL A 518 47.12 -111.79 -19.14
C VAL A 518 48.23 -112.57 -18.43
N GLY A 519 48.31 -112.47 -17.11
CA GLY A 519 49.28 -113.21 -16.29
C GLY A 519 48.60 -113.98 -15.15
N ARG A 520 49.09 -115.20 -14.85
CA ARG A 520 48.70 -115.93 -13.63
C ARG A 520 49.75 -115.73 -12.55
N ASN A 521 49.31 -115.38 -11.34
CA ASN A 521 50.15 -115.32 -10.16
C ASN A 521 49.84 -116.50 -9.21
N ALA A 522 50.53 -116.59 -8.06
CA ALA A 522 50.66 -117.81 -7.27
C ALA A 522 49.36 -118.40 -6.68
N SER A 523 48.25 -117.67 -6.68
CA SER A 523 46.92 -118.14 -6.24
C SER A 523 46.00 -118.61 -7.38
N GLY A 524 46.45 -118.57 -8.64
CA GLY A 524 45.76 -119.15 -9.80
C GLY A 524 44.73 -118.27 -10.49
N ALA A 525 44.44 -117.07 -9.96
CA ALA A 525 43.62 -116.05 -10.63
C ALA A 525 44.44 -115.24 -11.67
N LEU A 526 43.73 -114.48 -12.51
CA LEU A 526 44.26 -113.80 -13.70
C LEU A 526 44.41 -112.30 -13.45
N ASP A 527 45.61 -111.75 -13.63
CA ASP A 527 45.89 -110.31 -13.68
C ASP A 527 45.81 -109.80 -15.13
N ILE A 528 45.27 -108.60 -15.30
CA ILE A 528 44.91 -107.98 -16.59
C ILE A 528 45.28 -106.49 -16.53
N GLN A 529 46.23 -106.07 -17.36
CA GLN A 529 46.70 -104.68 -17.43
C GLN A 529 46.64 -104.13 -18.86
N VAL A 530 46.26 -102.85 -18.96
CA VAL A 530 46.19 -102.07 -20.21
C VAL A 530 46.94 -100.75 -19.99
N VAL A 531 47.80 -100.35 -20.93
CA VAL A 531 48.76 -99.23 -20.79
C VAL A 531 48.63 -98.30 -22.01
N PRO A 532 48.69 -96.96 -21.86
CA PRO A 532 48.05 -96.04 -22.80
C PRO A 532 48.96 -95.42 -23.88
N VAL A 533 48.34 -94.80 -24.88
CA VAL A 533 48.99 -93.91 -25.87
C VAL A 533 48.55 -92.45 -25.63
N LYS A 534 49.50 -91.51 -25.69
CA LYS A 534 49.25 -90.06 -25.67
C LYS A 534 49.62 -89.43 -27.02
N VAL A 535 48.96 -88.32 -27.36
CA VAL A 535 49.49 -87.30 -28.27
C VAL A 535 49.46 -85.95 -27.54
N ILE A 536 50.42 -85.08 -27.87
CA ILE A 536 50.80 -83.83 -27.19
C ILE A 536 50.28 -82.68 -28.07
N GLU A 537 49.36 -81.83 -27.62
CA GLU A 537 49.53 -80.68 -26.71
C GLU A 537 50.32 -79.51 -27.34
N TYR A 538 49.72 -78.31 -27.32
CA TYR A 538 50.43 -77.03 -27.29
C TYR A 538 49.64 -76.06 -26.38
N VAL A 539 50.36 -75.18 -25.68
CA VAL A 539 49.89 -74.49 -24.46
C VAL A 539 50.04 -72.97 -24.56
N GLN A 540 49.03 -72.21 -24.10
CA GLN A 540 49.09 -70.91 -23.37
C GLN A 540 47.65 -70.38 -23.20
N SER A 541 47.07 -70.08 -22.02
CA SER A 541 47.54 -69.90 -20.63
C SER A 541 48.22 -68.53 -20.33
N PRO A 542 48.13 -67.94 -19.10
CA PRO A 542 47.11 -68.13 -18.04
C PRO A 542 46.82 -66.87 -17.13
N THR A 543 45.98 -67.07 -16.08
CA THR A 543 46.05 -66.47 -14.69
C THR A 543 45.67 -64.98 -14.41
N PRO A 544 45.36 -64.58 -13.14
CA PRO A 544 44.45 -65.23 -12.16
C PRO A 544 43.65 -64.28 -11.19
N SER A 545 42.78 -64.89 -10.34
CA SER A 545 42.38 -64.45 -8.97
C SER A 545 41.44 -63.21 -8.80
N THR A 546 40.59 -63.08 -7.76
CA THR A 546 40.49 -63.74 -6.43
C THR A 546 39.03 -64.04 -5.97
N GLN A 547 38.86 -64.87 -4.94
CA GLN A 547 37.63 -65.40 -4.27
C GLN A 547 36.99 -64.40 -3.26
N PRO A 548 35.95 -64.70 -2.42
CA PRO A 548 35.00 -65.85 -2.31
C PRO A 548 33.49 -65.36 -2.39
N SER A 549 32.38 -65.82 -1.76
CA SER A 549 32.06 -66.80 -0.68
C SER A 549 30.59 -67.33 -0.68
N THR A 550 30.42 -68.64 -0.40
CA THR A 550 29.41 -69.36 0.45
C THR A 550 27.91 -68.95 0.63
N ASP A 551 27.03 -69.83 0.16
CA ASP A 551 26.03 -70.66 0.92
C ASP A 551 24.59 -70.24 1.38
N THR A 552 23.59 -70.87 0.72
CA THR A 552 22.70 -71.96 1.24
C THR A 552 21.40 -71.70 2.06
N SER A 553 20.26 -71.63 1.33
CA SER A 553 19.01 -72.44 1.50
C SER A 553 17.75 -71.98 2.31
N SER A 554 16.60 -72.51 1.83
CA SER A 554 15.36 -72.92 2.54
C SER A 554 14.19 -71.90 2.75
N PRO A 555 12.88 -72.28 2.57
CA PRO A 555 11.73 -71.33 2.54
C PRO A 555 10.52 -71.64 3.49
N THR A 556 9.54 -70.73 3.61
CA THR A 556 8.06 -71.04 3.64
C THR A 556 7.13 -69.79 3.56
N LEU A 557 5.82 -70.04 3.38
CA LEU A 557 4.73 -69.13 2.94
C LEU A 557 4.00 -68.33 4.05
N HIS A 558 3.45 -67.13 3.77
CA HIS A 558 1.98 -66.84 3.63
C HIS A 558 1.52 -65.35 3.77
N SER A 559 0.38 -65.04 3.11
CA SER A 559 -0.73 -64.10 3.49
C SER A 559 -0.69 -62.55 3.32
N SER A 560 -1.53 -62.08 2.38
CA SER A 560 -2.50 -60.93 2.38
C SER A 560 -2.13 -59.42 2.61
N PRO A 561 -2.94 -58.46 2.06
CA PRO A 561 -2.74 -56.99 2.06
C PRO A 561 -3.73 -56.24 3.01
N PRO A 562 -3.97 -54.89 2.97
CA PRO A 562 -3.36 -53.76 2.21
C PRO A 562 -2.67 -52.74 3.17
N PRO A 563 -2.85 -51.38 3.25
CA PRO A 563 -3.78 -50.40 2.63
C PRO A 563 -3.14 -49.56 1.48
N ALA A 564 -3.37 -48.23 1.43
CA ALA A 564 -2.92 -47.29 0.38
C ALA A 564 -2.48 -45.91 0.95
N SER A 565 -1.80 -45.09 0.12
CA SER A 565 -1.41 -43.70 0.42
C SER A 565 -1.63 -42.79 -0.80
N ALA A 566 -1.95 -41.51 -0.57
CA ALA A 566 -2.33 -40.54 -1.60
C ALA A 566 -1.13 -39.90 -2.35
N PRO A 567 -1.33 -39.35 -3.57
CA PRO A 567 -0.30 -38.60 -4.29
C PRO A 567 0.00 -37.25 -3.62
N GLY A 568 1.29 -36.89 -3.55
CA GLY A 568 1.73 -35.56 -3.12
C GLY A 568 1.56 -34.51 -4.21
N GLY A 569 1.23 -33.27 -3.83
CA GLY A 569 1.11 -32.15 -4.76
C GLY A 569 2.46 -31.58 -5.24
N PRO A 570 2.44 -30.73 -6.29
CA PRO A 570 3.65 -30.12 -6.86
C PRO A 570 4.31 -29.07 -5.93
N PRO A 571 5.62 -28.81 -6.08
CA PRO A 571 6.35 -27.82 -5.28
C PRO A 571 6.01 -26.36 -5.67
N PRO A 572 6.25 -25.39 -4.78
CA PRO A 572 5.99 -23.97 -5.04
C PRO A 572 7.00 -23.34 -6.02
N PRO A 573 6.61 -22.27 -6.74
CA PRO A 573 7.49 -21.54 -7.66
C PRO A 573 8.54 -20.68 -6.91
N PRO A 574 9.68 -20.34 -7.57
CA PRO A 574 10.70 -19.45 -7.00
C PRO A 574 10.24 -17.97 -6.96
N PRO A 575 10.86 -17.15 -6.10
CA PRO A 575 10.55 -15.72 -6.00
C PRO A 575 11.05 -14.92 -7.22
N PRO A 576 10.38 -13.79 -7.57
CA PRO A 576 10.81 -12.88 -8.64
C PRO A 576 12.07 -12.07 -8.28
N PRO A 577 12.75 -11.47 -9.28
CA PRO A 577 13.96 -10.66 -9.11
C PRO A 577 13.71 -9.27 -8.49
#